data_AF-A0A9E0AB16-F1
#
_entry.id   AF-A0A9E0AB16-F1
#
_cell.length_a   1.000
_cell.length_b   1.000
_cell.length_c   1.000
_cell.angle_alpha   90.00
_cell.angle_beta   90.00
_cell.angle_gamma   90.00
#
_symmetry.space_group_name_H-M   'P 1'
#
loop_
_entity.id
_entity.type
_entity.pdbx_description
1 polymer ?
#
loop_
_entity_poly.entity_id
_entity_poly.type
_entity_poly.pdbx_seq_one_letter_code
_entity_poly.pdbx_strand_id
1 'polypeptide(L)'
;MNVLKKVLVLVVVAVTFSCQRVKEATVFTENNIAVIPKPAHLQLNAGSFQFSKNTQFIVANAAQTEIASILTDKFKKVSGWNLEVSAQAPKKDFIQFVVNENLEDEAYKLDVNSDRVIIISKGNAGFLYGMETLRQLLPVS
;
A
#
# COMPACT_ATOMS: atom_id res chain seq x y z
N MET A 1 11.37 -4.80 -54.77
CA MET A 1 10.58 -5.52 -53.73
C MET A 1 11.16 -5.39 -52.31
N ASN A 2 12.49 -5.29 -52.13
CA ASN A 2 13.10 -5.18 -50.78
C ASN A 2 12.93 -3.80 -50.13
N VAL A 3 12.85 -2.72 -50.90
CA VAL A 3 12.69 -1.35 -50.37
C VAL A 3 11.29 -1.15 -49.78
N LEU A 4 10.25 -1.63 -50.47
CA LEU A 4 8.86 -1.55 -49.98
C LEU A 4 8.66 -2.37 -48.70
N LYS A 5 9.28 -3.56 -48.60
CA LYS A 5 9.30 -4.36 -47.36
C LYS A 5 10.03 -3.64 -46.22
N LYS A 6 11.16 -2.98 -46.49
CA LYS A 6 11.91 -2.21 -45.49
C LYS A 6 11.10 -1.01 -44.98
N VAL A 7 10.41 -0.30 -45.87
CA VAL A 7 9.53 0.83 -45.50
C VAL A 7 8.32 0.35 -44.70
N LEU A 8 7.70 -0.77 -45.10
CA LEU A 8 6.58 -1.36 -44.36
C LEU A 8 6.98 -1.78 -42.93
N VAL A 9 8.17 -2.38 -42.77
CA VAL A 9 8.71 -2.77 -41.45
C VAL A 9 8.97 -1.56 -40.57
N LEU A 10 9.48 -0.45 -41.13
CA LEU A 10 9.77 0.78 -40.39
C LEU A 10 8.50 1.47 -39.87
N VAL A 11 7.42 1.44 -40.64
CA VAL A 11 6.11 1.99 -40.24
C VAL A 11 5.48 1.16 -39.12
N VAL A 12 5.60 -0.18 -39.17
CA VAL A 12 5.05 -1.07 -38.13
C VAL A 12 5.77 -0.88 -36.78
N VAL A 13 7.08 -0.63 -36.77
CA VAL A 13 7.85 -0.36 -35.54
C VAL A 13 7.50 1.00 -34.91
N ALA A 14 7.17 2.01 -35.72
CA ALA A 14 6.77 3.32 -35.21
C ALA A 14 5.40 3.29 -34.49
N VAL A 15 4.48 2.42 -34.92
CA VAL A 15 3.14 2.30 -34.33
C VAL A 15 3.16 1.59 -32.97
N THR A 16 4.15 0.72 -32.70
CA THR A 16 4.23 -0.03 -31.43
C THR A 16 4.85 0.76 -30.27
N PHE A 17 5.59 1.85 -30.55
CA PHE A 17 6.12 2.73 -29.50
C PHE A 17 5.06 3.63 -28.86
N SER A 18 3.93 3.85 -29.54
CA SER A 18 2.92 4.84 -29.11
C SER A 18 2.00 4.38 -27.97
N CYS A 19 2.16 3.15 -27.45
CA CYS A 19 1.24 2.59 -26.46
C CYS A 19 1.86 2.29 -25.09
N GLN A 20 2.98 2.93 -24.75
CA GLN A 20 3.42 2.94 -23.35
C GLN A 20 2.67 4.04 -22.60
N ARG A 21 1.47 3.70 -22.09
CA ARG A 21 0.79 4.52 -21.08
C ARG A 21 1.70 4.57 -19.84
N VAL A 22 2.42 5.68 -19.68
CA VAL A 22 3.10 6.00 -18.43
C VAL A 22 1.98 6.12 -17.38
N LYS A 23 1.98 5.26 -16.36
CA LYS A 23 1.11 5.43 -15.20
C LYS A 23 1.52 6.75 -14.54
N GLU A 24 0.69 7.78 -14.65
CA GLU A 24 0.89 9.01 -13.90
C GLU A 24 0.99 8.67 -12.41
N ALA A 25 2.06 9.13 -11.77
CA ALA A 25 2.24 8.94 -10.34
C ALA A 25 1.25 9.85 -9.61
N THR A 26 0.40 9.28 -8.76
CA THR A 26 -0.46 10.06 -7.88
C THR A 26 0.41 10.90 -6.95
N VAL A 27 0.24 12.23 -6.99
CA VAL A 27 0.97 13.18 -6.13
C VAL A 27 0.05 13.59 -4.98
N PHE A 28 0.46 13.27 -3.76
CA PHE A 28 -0.23 13.69 -2.54
C PHE A 28 0.45 14.92 -1.95
N THR A 29 -0.36 15.83 -1.42
CA THR A 29 0.08 16.99 -0.63
C THR A 29 -0.36 16.81 0.83
N GLU A 30 0.21 17.57 1.76
CA GLU A 30 -0.17 17.47 3.17
C GLU A 30 -1.66 17.76 3.41
N ASN A 31 -2.26 18.62 2.59
CA ASN A 31 -3.69 18.91 2.65
C ASN A 31 -4.57 17.71 2.27
N ASN A 32 -4.01 16.68 1.62
CA ASN A 32 -4.71 15.44 1.32
C ASN A 32 -4.69 14.45 2.50
N ILE A 33 -3.90 14.71 3.55
CA ILE A 33 -3.71 13.82 4.68
C ILE A 33 -4.54 14.30 5.88
N ALA A 34 -5.72 13.69 6.07
CA ALA A 34 -6.66 14.03 7.14
C ALA A 34 -6.66 12.98 8.27
N VAL A 35 -5.51 12.76 8.90
CA VAL A 35 -5.39 11.84 10.05
C VAL A 35 -5.68 12.59 11.35
N ILE A 36 -6.62 12.07 12.14
CA ILE A 36 -6.99 12.60 13.45
C ILE A 36 -6.80 11.50 14.51
N PRO A 37 -6.05 11.76 15.60
CA PRO A 37 -5.26 12.97 15.86
C PRO A 37 -4.11 13.16 14.86
N LYS A 38 -3.60 14.40 14.74
CA LYS A 38 -2.49 14.70 13.82
C LYS A 38 -1.25 13.89 14.22
N PRO A 39 -0.56 13.21 13.28
CA PRO A 39 0.67 12.49 13.58
C PRO A 39 1.74 13.41 14.17
N ALA A 40 2.56 12.89 15.08
CA ALA A 40 3.68 13.61 15.66
C ALA A 40 4.70 14.06 14.60
N HIS A 41 4.85 13.28 13.53
CA HIS A 41 5.69 13.60 12.38
C HIS A 41 5.04 13.05 11.10
N LEU A 42 5.06 13.84 10.03
CA LEU A 42 4.57 13.47 8.71
C LEU A 42 5.62 13.87 7.67
N GLN A 43 5.98 12.91 6.81
CA GLN A 43 6.80 13.15 5.64
C GLN A 43 6.16 12.47 4.44
N LEU A 44 5.86 13.25 3.41
CA LEU A 44 5.32 12.73 2.15
C LEU A 44 6.43 12.40 1.18
N ASN A 45 6.33 11.21 0.60
CA ASN A 45 7.19 10.73 -0.48
C ASN A 45 6.36 10.54 -1.75
N ALA A 46 7.04 10.53 -2.90
CA ALA A 46 6.37 10.28 -4.18
C ALA A 46 5.82 8.84 -4.25
N GLY A 47 4.62 8.71 -4.81
CA GLY A 47 3.94 7.42 -5.00
C GLY A 47 2.92 7.10 -3.91
N SER A 48 2.31 5.93 -4.03
CA SER A 48 1.28 5.44 -3.11
C SER A 48 1.16 3.94 -3.14
N PHE A 49 0.74 3.37 -2.00
CA PHE A 49 0.25 2.01 -1.95
C PHE A 49 -1.19 1.95 -2.46
N GLN A 50 -1.49 1.00 -3.35
CA GLN A 50 -2.84 0.75 -3.84
C GLN A 50 -3.30 -0.63 -3.40
N PHE A 51 -4.34 -0.67 -2.56
CA PHE A 51 -4.97 -1.93 -2.17
C PHE A 51 -5.54 -2.65 -3.39
N SER A 52 -5.42 -3.97 -3.38
CA SER A 52 -5.98 -4.88 -4.37
C SER A 52 -6.62 -6.07 -3.66
N LYS A 53 -7.41 -6.87 -4.39
CA LYS A 53 -7.96 -8.13 -3.87
C LYS A 53 -6.90 -9.16 -3.46
N ASN A 54 -5.64 -8.96 -3.89
CA ASN A 54 -4.51 -9.82 -3.59
C ASN A 54 -3.62 -9.25 -2.47
N THR A 55 -3.94 -8.07 -1.93
CA THR A 55 -3.17 -7.49 -0.82
C THR A 55 -3.20 -8.45 0.38
N GLN A 56 -2.02 -8.75 0.92
CA GLN A 56 -1.87 -9.65 2.07
C GLN A 56 -1.54 -8.89 3.35
N PHE A 57 -2.07 -9.34 4.48
CA PHE A 57 -1.68 -8.88 5.81
C PHE A 57 -0.72 -9.88 6.44
N ILE A 58 0.47 -9.42 6.79
CA ILE A 58 1.55 -10.24 7.33
C ILE A 58 1.61 -10.05 8.83
N VAL A 59 1.31 -11.12 9.56
CA VAL A 59 1.17 -11.16 11.02
C VAL A 59 2.06 -12.22 11.63
N ALA A 60 2.57 -11.97 12.83
CA ALA A 60 3.41 -12.90 13.58
C ALA A 60 2.64 -13.69 14.64
N ASN A 61 1.46 -13.22 15.08
CA ASN A 61 0.71 -13.83 16.18
C ASN A 61 -0.80 -13.50 16.10
N ALA A 62 -1.58 -14.14 16.97
CA ALA A 62 -3.04 -14.00 17.01
C ALA A 62 -3.52 -12.57 17.31
N ALA A 63 -2.81 -11.81 18.14
CA ALA A 63 -3.18 -10.43 18.45
C ALA A 63 -3.06 -9.53 17.21
N GLN A 64 -2.02 -9.72 16.39
CA GLN A 64 -1.90 -9.01 15.12
C GLN A 64 -2.95 -9.45 14.09
N THR A 65 -3.36 -10.72 14.08
CA THR A 65 -4.50 -11.19 13.26
C THR A 65 -5.79 -10.46 13.65
N GLU A 66 -6.05 -10.28 14.94
CA GLU A 66 -7.21 -9.54 15.43
C GLU A 66 -7.14 -8.06 15.01
N ILE A 67 -5.98 -7.41 15.12
CA ILE A 67 -5.80 -6.02 14.65
C ILE A 67 -5.98 -5.92 13.13
N ALA A 68 -5.47 -6.88 12.35
CA ALA A 68 -5.66 -6.91 10.90
C ALA A 68 -7.15 -7.00 10.50
N SER A 69 -7.96 -7.70 11.31
CA SER A 69 -9.40 -7.87 11.07
C SER A 69 -10.15 -6.54 10.95
N ILE A 70 -9.69 -5.49 11.65
CA ILE A 70 -10.28 -4.15 11.60
C ILE A 70 -10.44 -3.64 10.17
N LEU A 71 -9.44 -3.90 9.32
CA LEU A 71 -9.43 -3.42 7.95
C LEU A 71 -9.84 -4.51 6.96
N THR A 72 -9.42 -5.76 7.15
CA THR A 72 -9.81 -6.85 6.24
C THR A 72 -11.32 -7.11 6.27
N ASP A 73 -11.98 -7.02 7.42
CA ASP A 73 -13.43 -7.17 7.52
C ASP A 73 -14.17 -6.02 6.85
N LYS A 74 -13.63 -4.79 6.91
CA LYS A 74 -14.18 -3.64 6.19
C LYS A 74 -14.08 -3.83 4.68
N PHE A 75 -12.93 -4.28 4.18
CA PHE A 75 -12.77 -4.63 2.76
C PHE A 75 -13.73 -5.75 2.34
N LYS A 76 -13.85 -6.81 3.14
CA LYS A 76 -14.80 -7.88 2.86
C LYS A 76 -16.24 -7.37 2.80
N LYS A 77 -16.63 -6.50 3.73
CA LYS A 77 -17.98 -5.92 3.78
C LYS A 77 -18.27 -4.97 2.62
N VAL A 78 -17.32 -4.13 2.23
CA VAL A 78 -17.53 -3.04 1.26
C VAL A 78 -17.26 -3.49 -0.17
N SER A 79 -16.20 -4.26 -0.42
CA SER A 79 -15.78 -4.67 -1.76
C SER A 79 -15.87 -6.18 -2.02
N GLY A 80 -16.22 -6.99 -1.01
CA GLY A 80 -16.21 -8.45 -1.12
C GLY A 80 -14.80 -9.03 -1.15
N TRP A 81 -13.75 -8.23 -0.92
CA TRP A 81 -12.38 -8.70 -0.95
C TRP A 81 -12.05 -9.48 0.32
N ASN A 82 -11.79 -10.78 0.18
CA ASN A 82 -11.32 -11.62 1.26
C ASN A 82 -9.78 -11.60 1.29
N LEU A 83 -9.23 -10.53 1.85
CA LEU A 83 -7.78 -10.32 1.91
C LEU A 83 -7.10 -11.39 2.78
N GLU A 84 -5.99 -11.93 2.28
CA GLU A 84 -5.29 -13.03 2.92
C GLU A 84 -4.48 -12.55 4.13
N VAL A 85 -4.46 -13.35 5.20
CA VAL A 85 -3.58 -13.15 6.36
C VAL A 85 -2.55 -14.28 6.36
N SER A 86 -1.26 -13.94 6.35
CA SER A 86 -0.15 -14.88 6.24
C SER A 86 0.96 -14.55 7.24
N ALA A 87 1.85 -15.51 7.50
CA ALA A 87 3.05 -15.30 8.31
C ALA A 87 4.27 -14.86 7.47
N GLN A 88 4.22 -15.03 6.15
CA GLN A 88 5.36 -14.77 5.26
C GLN A 88 5.00 -13.72 4.22
N ALA A 89 5.82 -12.68 4.14
CA ALA A 89 5.61 -11.59 3.20
C ALA A 89 5.88 -12.03 1.75
N PRO A 90 5.00 -11.71 0.80
CA PRO A 90 5.30 -11.80 -0.62
C PRO A 90 6.29 -10.68 -1.02
N LYS A 91 6.74 -10.67 -2.28
CA LYS A 91 7.66 -9.64 -2.78
C LYS A 91 7.07 -8.22 -2.71
N LYS A 92 5.75 -8.08 -2.88
CA LYS A 92 4.99 -6.81 -2.92
C LYS A 92 3.51 -7.09 -2.66
N ASP A 93 2.72 -6.02 -2.58
CA ASP A 93 1.28 -6.01 -2.30
C ASP A 93 0.95 -6.57 -0.90
N PHE A 94 1.62 -6.02 0.11
CA PHE A 94 1.39 -6.47 1.48
C PHE A 94 1.45 -5.34 2.52
N ILE A 95 0.79 -5.60 3.65
CA ILE A 95 0.86 -4.81 4.88
C ILE A 95 1.47 -5.69 5.96
N GLN A 96 2.46 -5.20 6.69
CA GLN A 96 3.15 -6.02 7.70
C GLN A 96 3.28 -5.26 9.03
N PHE A 97 3.08 -6.01 10.12
CA PHE A 97 3.42 -5.54 11.46
C PHE A 97 4.86 -5.93 11.81
N VAL A 98 5.65 -4.97 12.29
CA VAL A 98 7.05 -5.18 12.69
C VAL A 98 7.25 -4.66 14.11
N VAL A 99 7.81 -5.49 14.98
CA VAL A 99 8.10 -5.12 16.36
C VAL A 99 9.39 -4.30 16.43
N ASN A 100 9.37 -3.20 17.17
CA ASN A 100 10.55 -2.44 17.56
C ASN A 100 10.48 -2.06 19.04
N GLU A 101 11.27 -2.74 19.87
CA GLU A 101 11.30 -2.57 21.33
C GLU A 101 11.78 -1.18 21.79
N ASN A 102 12.37 -0.38 20.90
CA ASN A 102 12.87 0.96 21.22
C ASN A 102 11.80 2.06 21.11
N LEU A 103 10.58 1.72 20.71
CA LEU A 103 9.46 2.66 20.67
C LEU A 103 8.74 2.70 22.03
N GLU A 104 8.10 3.81 22.34
CA GLU A 104 7.16 3.89 23.47
C GLU A 104 5.94 2.99 23.22
N ASP A 105 5.23 2.60 24.28
CA ASP A 105 4.20 1.55 24.24
C ASP A 105 3.08 1.78 23.20
N GLU A 106 2.69 3.04 23.01
CA GLU A 106 1.66 3.47 22.06
C GLU A 106 2.23 4.07 20.77
N ALA A 107 3.54 4.25 20.69
CA ALA A 107 4.17 4.86 19.53
C ALA A 107 4.15 3.91 18.32
N TYR A 108 3.90 4.48 17.15
CA TYR A 108 3.96 3.75 15.90
C TYR A 108 4.65 4.57 14.82
N LYS A 109 5.19 3.86 13.83
CA LYS A 109 5.66 4.42 12.57
C LYS A 109 4.94 3.71 11.43
N LEU A 110 4.45 4.49 10.47
CA LEU A 110 3.81 3.99 9.27
C LEU A 110 4.70 4.30 8.06
N ASP A 111 5.34 3.28 7.50
CA ASP A 111 6.17 3.40 6.30
C ASP A 111 5.41 2.89 5.08
N VAL A 112 5.12 3.78 4.13
CA VAL A 112 4.32 3.48 2.94
C VAL A 112 5.16 3.69 1.68
N ASN A 113 5.11 2.73 0.76
CA ASN A 113 5.58 2.88 -0.62
C ASN A 113 4.66 2.13 -1.59
N SER A 114 5.02 2.09 -2.87
CA SER A 114 4.20 1.46 -3.91
C SER A 114 4.05 -0.06 -3.78
N ASP A 115 4.96 -0.72 -3.06
CA ASP A 115 4.98 -2.19 -2.93
C ASP A 115 4.37 -2.66 -1.61
N ARG A 116 4.44 -1.86 -0.54
CA ARG A 116 4.01 -2.30 0.80
C ARG A 116 3.69 -1.17 1.76
N VAL A 117 3.03 -1.54 2.85
CA VAL A 117 2.87 -0.74 4.06
C VAL A 117 3.49 -1.49 5.23
N ILE A 118 4.33 -0.83 6.03
CA ILE A 118 4.87 -1.39 7.27
C ILE A 118 4.36 -0.57 8.45
N ILE A 119 3.72 -1.24 9.40
CA ILE A 119 3.34 -0.67 10.70
C ILE A 119 4.37 -1.15 11.72
N ILE A 120 5.17 -0.23 12.25
CA ILE A 120 6.22 -0.52 13.22
C ILE A 120 5.76 -0.01 14.58
N SER A 121 5.80 -0.85 15.61
CA SER A 121 5.39 -0.51 16.98
C SER A 121 6.14 -1.40 17.98
N LYS A 122 6.22 -1.00 19.25
CA LYS A 122 6.67 -1.90 20.33
C LYS A 122 5.62 -2.96 20.64
N GLY A 123 4.34 -2.59 20.63
CA GLY A 123 3.26 -3.47 21.06
C GLY A 123 1.93 -3.24 20.38
N ASN A 124 0.93 -3.97 20.86
CA ASN A 124 -0.42 -4.01 20.27
C ASN A 124 -1.12 -2.65 20.23
N ALA A 125 -0.89 -1.78 21.23
CA ALA A 125 -1.49 -0.45 21.27
C ALA A 125 -1.03 0.42 20.08
N GLY A 126 0.29 0.53 19.86
CA GLY A 126 0.79 1.25 18.68
C GLY A 126 0.42 0.57 17.36
N PHE A 127 0.34 -0.77 17.28
CA PHE A 127 -0.14 -1.46 16.07
C PHE A 127 -1.60 -1.11 15.76
N LEU A 128 -2.45 -1.01 16.79
CA LEU A 128 -3.84 -0.61 16.66
C LEU A 128 -3.95 0.83 16.14
N TYR A 129 -3.20 1.77 16.70
CA TYR A 129 -3.20 3.17 16.23
C TYR A 129 -2.62 3.33 14.83
N GLY A 130 -1.60 2.55 14.48
CA GLY A 130 -1.09 2.47 13.12
C GLY A 130 -2.12 1.94 12.12
N MET A 131 -2.91 0.92 12.51
CA MET A 131 -4.00 0.40 11.70
C MET A 131 -5.12 1.43 11.50
N GLU A 132 -5.51 2.13 12.57
CA GLU A 132 -6.50 3.20 12.49
C GLU A 132 -6.03 4.37 11.62
N THR A 133 -4.73 4.70 11.67
CA THR A 133 -4.13 5.68 10.77
C THR A 133 -4.22 5.22 9.31
N LEU A 134 -3.83 3.97 9.03
CA LEU A 134 -3.94 3.40 7.69
C LEU A 134 -5.38 3.43 7.16
N ARG A 135 -6.36 3.13 8.02
CA ARG A 135 -7.78 3.23 7.69
C ARG A 135 -8.18 4.65 7.31
N GLN A 136 -7.73 5.66 8.06
CA GLN A 136 -8.05 7.07 7.81
C GLN A 136 -7.41 7.61 6.52
N LEU A 137 -6.30 7.01 6.08
CA LEU A 137 -5.64 7.36 4.82
C LEU A 137 -6.36 6.79 3.58
N LEU A 138 -7.35 5.91 3.76
CA LEU A 138 -8.18 5.46 2.64
C LEU A 138 -9.07 6.60 2.13
N PRO A 139 -9.30 6.71 0.82
CA PRO A 139 -10.18 7.73 0.26
C PRO A 139 -11.60 7.63 0.83
N VAL A 140 -12.18 8.76 1.20
CA VAL A 140 -13.62 8.86 1.47
C VAL A 140 -14.33 8.87 0.10
N SER A 141 -15.21 7.89 -0.13
CA SER A 141 -16.00 7.79 -1.36
C SER A 141 -17.30 8.56 -1.21
#